data_AF-A0A7J7KTM4-F1
#
_entry.id   AF-A0A7J7KTM4-F1
#
_cell.length_a   1.000
_cell.length_b   1.000
_cell.length_c   1.000
_cell.angle_alpha   90.00
_cell.angle_beta   90.00
_cell.angle_gamma   90.00
#
_symmetry.space_group_name_H-M   'P 1'
#
loop_
_entity.id
_entity.type
_entity.pdbx_description
1 polymer ?
#
loop_
_entity_poly.entity_id
_entity_poly.type
_entity_poly.pdbx_seq_one_letter_code
_entity_poly.pdbx_strand_id
1 'polypeptide(L)'
;MQCSYSETTPSKFAQAKTSTLAAVDLSKKGSVDQPISNLIELVNNLDDYFTTSSCSGRTIIVANSLAHGSRKKGCKWLYVTHGDSVFTDVIECLREEPLPESATLKFEPFIMHVQCLSLESARQLLQIAVSCGYRNSGISLGKSGKIILAVRSTAGLEVPLVVDSRLLVSEQYIERLVGMANEKMSSNLMQISKFQGKLDEFAKEQR
;
A
#
# COMPACT_ATOMS: atom_id res chain seq x y z
N MET A 1 10.64 26.32 21.97
CA MET A 1 11.45 25.24 21.37
C MET A 1 11.39 25.43 19.85
N GLN A 2 12.36 26.11 19.24
CA GLN A 2 12.42 26.25 17.79
C GLN A 2 12.97 24.95 17.22
N CYS A 3 12.08 24.14 16.63
CA CYS A 3 12.51 23.00 15.83
C CYS A 3 13.00 23.55 14.49
N SER A 4 14.32 23.77 14.36
CA SER A 4 14.93 24.16 13.10
C SER A 4 14.84 22.99 12.13
N TYR A 5 13.86 23.02 11.24
CA TYR A 5 13.76 22.08 10.13
C TYR A 5 14.87 22.41 9.12
N SER A 6 15.82 21.49 8.91
CA SER A 6 16.82 21.61 7.84
C SER A 6 16.27 20.93 6.59
N GLU A 7 16.09 21.67 5.50
CA GLU A 7 15.67 21.11 4.22
C GLU A 7 16.72 20.13 3.63
N THR A 8 16.24 19.11 2.91
CA THR A 8 17.13 18.20 2.16
C THR A 8 17.71 18.97 0.98
N THR A 9 19.05 18.98 0.85
CA THR A 9 19.68 19.60 -0.32
C THR A 9 19.45 18.78 -1.60
N PRO A 10 19.39 19.38 -2.79
CA PRO A 10 19.22 18.65 -4.05
C PRO A 10 20.23 17.51 -4.25
N SER A 11 21.49 17.73 -3.85
CA SER A 11 22.52 16.68 -3.91
C SER A 11 22.22 15.48 -3.00
N LYS A 12 21.78 15.72 -1.75
CA LYS A 12 21.37 14.64 -0.83
C LYS A 12 20.13 13.91 -1.33
N PHE A 13 19.19 14.65 -1.95
CA PHE A 13 18.01 14.05 -2.55
C PHE A 13 18.37 13.15 -3.73
N ALA A 14 19.19 13.63 -4.67
CA ALA A 14 19.64 12.85 -5.81
C ALA A 14 20.41 11.59 -5.38
N GLN A 15 21.28 11.69 -4.38
CA GLN A 15 21.97 10.52 -3.81
C GLN A 15 20.98 9.52 -3.20
N ALA A 16 19.97 10.00 -2.45
CA ALA A 16 18.94 9.14 -1.88
C ALA A 16 18.08 8.48 -2.96
N LYS A 17 17.75 9.20 -4.05
CA LYS A 17 17.03 8.67 -5.21
C LYS A 17 17.81 7.53 -5.86
N THR A 18 19.07 7.78 -6.25
CA THR A 18 19.94 6.76 -6.85
C THR A 18 20.07 5.53 -5.95
N SER A 19 20.34 5.73 -4.66
CA SER A 19 20.49 4.62 -3.70
C SER A 19 19.20 3.82 -3.51
N THR A 20 18.03 4.48 -3.52
CA THR A 20 16.74 3.81 -3.31
C THR A 20 16.33 3.02 -4.54
N LEU A 21 16.50 3.59 -5.74
CA LEU A 21 16.10 2.94 -6.99
C LEU A 21 17.04 1.78 -7.39
N ALA A 22 18.28 1.78 -6.89
CA ALA A 22 19.22 0.67 -7.06
C ALA A 22 19.07 -0.44 -5.99
N ALA A 23 18.26 -0.22 -4.95
CA ALA A 23 18.11 -1.18 -3.85
C ALA A 23 17.27 -2.40 -4.28
N VAL A 24 17.56 -3.54 -3.66
CA VAL A 24 16.76 -4.76 -3.80
C VAL A 24 15.38 -4.55 -3.16
N ASP A 25 14.34 -5.07 -3.80
CA ASP A 25 12.97 -5.05 -3.26
C ASP A 25 12.90 -5.85 -1.94
N LEU A 26 12.52 -5.15 -0.86
CA LEU A 26 12.42 -5.71 0.49
C LEU A 26 11.00 -6.15 0.86
N SER A 27 10.04 -6.06 -0.06
CA SER A 27 8.68 -6.55 0.15
C SER A 27 8.67 -8.06 0.33
N LYS A 28 7.67 -8.60 1.04
CA LYS A 28 7.50 -10.07 1.17
C LYS A 28 7.35 -10.78 -0.18
N LYS A 29 6.83 -10.07 -1.19
CA LYS A 29 6.69 -10.57 -2.56
C LYS A 29 8.02 -10.56 -3.32
N GLY A 30 8.97 -9.71 -2.91
CA GLY A 30 10.29 -9.56 -3.55
C GLY A 30 10.24 -8.96 -4.95
N SER A 31 9.11 -8.37 -5.35
CA SER A 31 8.94 -7.72 -6.65
C SER A 31 7.82 -6.68 -6.63
N VAL A 32 7.96 -5.70 -7.51
CA VAL A 32 6.96 -4.66 -7.77
C VAL A 32 5.68 -5.28 -8.33
N ASP A 33 4.54 -4.77 -7.89
CA ASP A 33 3.25 -5.13 -8.42
C ASP A 33 3.08 -4.63 -9.87
N GLN A 34 2.91 -5.58 -10.81
CA GLN A 34 2.72 -5.28 -12.23
C GLN A 34 1.66 -4.19 -12.52
N PRO A 35 0.49 -4.15 -11.83
CA PRO A 35 -0.50 -3.11 -12.08
C PRO A 35 -0.05 -1.67 -11.82
N ILE A 36 1.05 -1.46 -11.09
CA ILE A 36 1.56 -0.11 -10.74
C ILE A 36 2.99 0.14 -11.24
N SER A 37 3.57 -0.77 -12.03
CA SER A 37 4.95 -0.62 -12.54
C SER A 37 5.13 0.67 -13.34
N ASN A 38 4.21 0.94 -14.28
CA ASN A 38 4.21 2.15 -15.10
C ASN A 38 4.05 3.43 -14.27
N LEU A 39 3.19 3.39 -13.23
CA LEU A 39 3.01 4.51 -12.31
C LEU A 39 4.30 4.80 -11.52
N ILE A 40 4.97 3.74 -11.04
CA ILE A 40 6.25 3.85 -10.33
C ILE A 40 7.33 4.44 -11.24
N GLU A 41 7.44 3.94 -12.46
CA GLU A 41 8.38 4.46 -13.45
C GLU A 41 8.13 5.94 -13.75
N LEU A 42 6.86 6.32 -13.97
CA LEU A 42 6.47 7.71 -14.20
C LEU A 42 6.88 8.63 -13.05
N VAL A 43 6.61 8.23 -11.80
CA VAL A 43 7.03 9.00 -10.61
C VAL A 43 8.56 9.11 -10.56
N ASN A 44 9.28 8.01 -10.79
CA ASN A 44 10.73 7.97 -10.66
C ASN A 44 11.46 8.72 -11.76
N ASN A 45 10.84 8.93 -12.92
CA ASN A 45 11.38 9.71 -14.03
C ASN A 45 11.21 11.23 -13.84
N LEU A 46 10.47 11.69 -12.83
CA LEU A 46 10.38 13.11 -12.50
C LEU A 46 11.49 13.51 -11.52
N ASP A 47 12.19 14.61 -11.79
CA ASP A 47 13.39 15.02 -11.03
C ASP A 47 13.12 15.22 -9.54
N ASP A 48 11.94 15.76 -9.21
CA ASP A 48 11.54 16.13 -7.85
C ASP A 48 10.99 14.98 -7.00
N TYR A 49 10.89 13.76 -7.55
CA TYR A 49 10.20 12.65 -6.92
C TYR A 49 10.97 11.33 -7.05
N PHE A 50 10.78 10.45 -6.06
CA PHE A 50 11.02 9.02 -6.21
C PHE A 50 10.19 8.19 -5.22
N THR A 51 9.80 6.99 -5.63
CA THR A 51 9.09 6.03 -4.79
C THR A 51 10.03 5.38 -3.79
N THR A 52 9.58 5.23 -2.54
CA THR A 52 10.33 4.52 -1.47
C THR A 52 9.69 3.19 -1.10
N SER A 53 8.36 3.07 -1.28
CA SER A 53 7.61 1.81 -1.15
C SER A 53 6.25 1.97 -1.82
N SER A 54 5.66 0.85 -2.25
CA SER A 54 4.32 0.84 -2.83
C SER A 54 3.66 -0.54 -2.74
N CYS A 55 2.34 -0.59 -2.90
CA CYS A 55 1.56 -1.81 -3.12
C CYS A 55 0.35 -1.46 -3.97
N SER A 56 0.01 -2.28 -4.96
CA SER A 56 -1.16 -2.06 -5.83
C SER A 56 -2.49 -2.29 -5.11
N GLY A 57 -2.46 -2.89 -3.92
CA GLY A 57 -3.61 -3.39 -3.20
C GLY A 57 -3.55 -4.91 -3.09
N ARG A 58 -4.09 -5.46 -2.00
CA ARG A 58 -4.06 -6.90 -1.73
C ARG A 58 -5.26 -7.39 -0.94
N THR A 59 -5.65 -8.62 -1.22
CA THR A 59 -6.52 -9.42 -0.34
C THR A 59 -5.64 -10.39 0.43
N ILE A 60 -5.80 -10.42 1.75
CA ILE A 60 -4.91 -11.15 2.65
C ILE A 60 -5.68 -11.75 3.81
N ILE A 61 -5.31 -12.96 4.23
CA ILE A 61 -5.72 -13.53 5.51
C ILE A 61 -4.51 -13.55 6.42
N VAL A 62 -4.61 -12.83 7.54
CA VAL A 62 -3.55 -12.76 8.54
C VAL A 62 -3.96 -13.48 9.81
N ALA A 63 -3.12 -14.39 10.27
CA ALA A 63 -3.23 -14.95 11.60
C ALA A 63 -2.59 -14.00 12.61
N ASN A 64 -3.29 -13.72 13.70
CA ASN A 64 -2.73 -13.02 14.85
C ASN A 64 -2.72 -13.96 16.04
N SER A 65 -1.61 -14.00 16.77
CA SER A 65 -1.66 -14.51 18.15
C SER A 65 -2.17 -13.39 19.04
N LEU A 66 -3.23 -13.66 19.79
CA LEU A 66 -3.82 -12.74 20.76
C LEU A 66 -2.99 -12.65 22.04
N ALA A 67 -1.80 -13.28 22.11
CA ALA A 67 -0.88 -13.17 23.24
C ALA A 67 -0.68 -11.70 23.65
N HIS A 68 -1.44 -11.30 24.68
CA HIS A 68 -1.59 -9.94 25.14
C HIS A 68 -0.22 -9.30 25.37
N GLY A 69 0.12 -8.30 24.55
CA GLY A 69 1.28 -7.43 24.79
C GLY A 69 2.48 -7.57 23.84
N SER A 70 2.50 -8.52 22.91
CA SER A 70 3.63 -8.65 21.97
C SER A 70 3.32 -8.07 20.58
N ARG A 71 3.45 -6.75 20.46
CA ARG A 71 3.43 -6.07 19.13
C ARG A 71 4.50 -6.69 18.22
N LYS A 72 4.05 -7.29 17.10
CA LYS A 72 4.79 -7.60 15.86
C LYS A 72 5.59 -8.92 15.73
N LYS A 73 5.58 -9.87 16.68
CA LYS A 73 6.37 -11.12 16.52
C LYS A 73 5.69 -12.31 15.82
N GLY A 74 4.46 -12.20 15.31
CA GLY A 74 3.74 -13.40 14.81
C GLY A 74 2.59 -13.18 13.84
N CYS A 75 2.64 -12.18 12.96
CA CYS A 75 1.59 -12.02 11.93
C CYS A 75 1.89 -12.92 10.73
N LYS A 76 1.43 -14.18 10.78
CA LYS A 76 1.58 -15.17 9.70
C LYS A 76 0.55 -14.85 8.61
N TRP A 77 1.01 -14.76 7.35
CA TRP A 77 0.11 -14.63 6.20
C TRP A 77 -0.34 -16.04 5.84
N LEU A 78 -1.63 -16.33 5.98
CA LEU A 78 -2.20 -17.62 5.60
C LEU A 78 -2.54 -17.62 4.11
N TYR A 79 -2.99 -16.48 3.59
CA TYR A 79 -3.34 -16.27 2.20
C TYR A 79 -2.96 -14.85 1.78
N VAL A 80 -2.47 -14.65 0.56
CA VAL A 80 -2.25 -13.32 -0.02
C VAL A 80 -2.40 -13.35 -1.53
N THR A 81 -3.09 -12.36 -2.08
CA THR A 81 -3.12 -12.09 -3.53
C THR A 81 -3.08 -10.58 -3.78
N HIS A 82 -2.46 -10.18 -4.89
CA HIS A 82 -2.41 -8.81 -5.39
C HIS A 82 -3.34 -8.59 -6.60
N GLY A 83 -4.23 -9.55 -6.86
CA GLY A 83 -5.30 -9.47 -7.86
C GLY A 83 -6.61 -10.01 -7.28
N ASP A 84 -7.42 -10.62 -8.12
CA ASP A 84 -8.67 -11.23 -7.68
C ASP A 84 -8.39 -12.41 -6.74
N SER A 85 -9.20 -12.50 -5.69
CA SER A 85 -9.21 -13.60 -4.75
C SER A 85 -10.18 -14.67 -5.22
N VAL A 86 -9.76 -15.93 -5.11
CA VAL A 86 -10.55 -17.09 -5.50
C VAL A 86 -11.09 -17.75 -4.24
N PHE A 87 -12.39 -18.03 -4.22
CA PHE A 87 -13.08 -18.62 -3.08
C PHE A 87 -12.49 -19.95 -2.63
N THR A 88 -12.12 -20.82 -3.58
CA THR A 88 -11.53 -22.14 -3.29
C THR A 88 -10.22 -22.00 -2.50
N ASP A 89 -9.32 -21.14 -2.95
CA ASP A 89 -8.02 -20.92 -2.30
C ASP A 89 -8.18 -20.40 -0.86
N VAL A 90 -9.15 -19.50 -0.67
CA VAL A 90 -9.49 -18.94 0.65
C VAL A 90 -10.04 -20.03 1.58
N ILE A 91 -10.92 -20.90 1.09
CA ILE A 91 -11.49 -21.99 1.88
C ILE A 91 -10.47 -23.08 2.19
N GLU A 92 -9.63 -23.46 1.23
CA GLU A 92 -8.56 -24.43 1.45
C GLU A 92 -7.62 -23.96 2.55
N CYS A 93 -7.23 -22.68 2.52
CA CYS A 93 -6.45 -22.03 3.56
C CYS A 93 -7.14 -22.08 4.95
N LEU A 94 -8.46 -21.91 5.01
CA LEU A 94 -9.24 -21.92 6.25
C LEU A 94 -9.67 -23.32 6.72
N ARG A 95 -9.32 -24.38 5.98
CA ARG A 95 -9.52 -25.78 6.36
C ARG A 95 -8.24 -26.43 6.90
N GLU A 96 -7.10 -25.75 6.84
CA GLU A 96 -5.84 -26.24 7.40
C GLU A 96 -5.89 -26.27 8.94
N GLU A 97 -5.73 -27.46 9.51
CA GLU A 97 -5.68 -27.68 10.96
C GLU A 97 -4.22 -27.81 11.46
N PRO A 98 -3.89 -27.30 12.67
CA PRO A 98 -4.79 -26.58 13.57
C PRO A 98 -5.05 -25.13 13.10
N LEU A 99 -6.29 -24.67 13.22
CA LEU A 99 -6.62 -23.26 13.01
C LEU A 99 -5.86 -22.34 13.99
N PRO A 100 -5.40 -21.17 13.53
CA PRO A 100 -4.76 -20.20 14.41
C PRO A 100 -5.73 -19.64 15.44
N GLU A 101 -5.20 -19.11 16.53
CA GLU A 101 -5.98 -18.46 17.60
C GLU A 101 -6.94 -17.38 17.07
N SER A 102 -6.47 -16.57 16.12
CA SER A 102 -7.34 -15.67 15.37
C SER A 102 -6.85 -15.50 13.93
N ALA A 103 -7.79 -15.27 13.02
CA ALA A 103 -7.51 -14.93 11.62
C ALA A 103 -8.48 -13.87 11.10
N THR A 104 -7.97 -12.94 10.30
CA THR A 104 -8.74 -11.82 9.75
C THR A 104 -8.52 -11.73 8.25
N LEU A 105 -9.62 -11.73 7.48
CA LEU A 105 -9.59 -11.37 6.08
C LEU A 105 -9.51 -9.85 5.95
N LYS A 106 -8.57 -9.38 5.16
CA LYS A 106 -8.42 -7.96 4.85
C LYS A 106 -8.34 -7.73 3.35
N PHE A 107 -8.98 -6.67 2.90
CA PHE A 107 -8.59 -5.98 1.67
C PHE A 107 -7.89 -4.69 2.08
N GLU A 108 -6.63 -4.55 1.68
CA GLU A 108 -5.83 -3.35 1.86
C GLU A 108 -5.64 -2.69 0.49
N PRO A 109 -6.09 -1.44 0.29
CA PRO A 109 -6.05 -0.79 -1.01
C PRO A 109 -4.63 -0.31 -1.36
N PHE A 110 -4.50 0.29 -2.54
CA PHE A 110 -3.31 0.96 -3.01
C PHE A 110 -2.70 1.90 -1.97
N ILE A 111 -1.38 1.80 -1.84
CA ILE A 111 -0.55 2.73 -1.09
C ILE A 111 0.76 2.98 -1.83
N MET A 112 1.20 4.23 -1.83
CA MET A 112 2.51 4.61 -2.36
C MET A 112 3.14 5.68 -1.49
N HIS A 113 4.40 5.48 -1.14
CA HIS A 113 5.22 6.48 -0.46
C HIS A 113 6.21 7.08 -1.45
N VAL A 114 6.12 8.39 -1.63
CA VAL A 114 6.97 9.16 -2.54
C VAL A 114 7.80 10.12 -1.70
N GLN A 115 9.13 10.06 -1.84
CA GLN A 115 9.98 11.11 -1.32
C GLN A 115 10.02 12.27 -2.32
N CYS A 116 9.76 13.48 -1.83
CA CYS A 116 9.72 14.71 -2.61
C CYS A 116 10.93 15.57 -2.29
N LEU A 117 11.44 16.28 -3.29
CA LEU A 117 12.57 17.19 -3.14
C LEU A 117 12.23 18.37 -2.22
N SER A 118 11.05 18.96 -2.41
CA SER A 118 10.60 20.14 -1.68
C SER A 118 9.16 19.99 -1.16
N LEU A 119 8.76 20.90 -0.26
CA LEU A 119 7.37 20.98 0.20
C LEU A 119 6.42 21.36 -0.93
N GLU A 120 6.89 22.17 -1.89
CA GLU A 120 6.08 22.59 -3.03
C GLU A 120 5.81 21.42 -3.97
N SER A 121 6.85 20.64 -4.32
CA SER A 121 6.69 19.41 -5.11
C SER A 121 5.75 18.42 -4.39
N ALA A 122 5.91 18.24 -3.07
CA ALA A 122 5.01 17.40 -2.28
C ALA A 122 3.55 17.90 -2.31
N ARG A 123 3.33 19.21 -2.26
CA ARG A 123 2.01 19.85 -2.33
C ARG A 123 1.36 19.62 -3.69
N GLN A 124 2.10 19.78 -4.78
CA GLN A 124 1.61 19.54 -6.15
C GLN A 124 1.14 18.09 -6.32
N LEU A 125 1.99 17.12 -5.96
CA LEU A 125 1.64 15.70 -6.08
C LEU A 125 0.48 15.31 -5.15
N LEU A 126 0.41 15.89 -3.94
CA LEU A 126 -0.73 15.70 -3.05
C LEU A 126 -2.04 16.22 -3.67
N GLN A 127 -2.03 17.38 -4.34
CA GLN A 127 -3.22 17.92 -5.01
C GLN A 127 -3.71 16.99 -6.12
N ILE A 128 -2.79 16.45 -6.93
CA ILE A 128 -3.10 15.44 -7.94
C ILE A 128 -3.74 14.21 -7.29
N ALA A 129 -3.12 13.66 -6.25
CA ALA A 129 -3.62 12.49 -5.52
C ALA A 129 -5.04 12.72 -4.95
N VAL A 130 -5.28 13.87 -4.30
CA VAL A 130 -6.58 14.24 -3.73
C VAL A 130 -7.65 14.38 -4.83
N SER A 131 -7.31 14.99 -5.98
CA SER A 131 -8.23 15.09 -7.13
C SER A 131 -8.62 13.73 -7.71
N CYS A 132 -7.76 12.72 -7.53
CA CYS A 132 -8.00 11.33 -7.91
C CYS A 132 -8.75 10.53 -6.83
N GLY A 133 -9.13 11.15 -5.72
CA GLY A 133 -9.92 10.54 -4.65
C GLY A 133 -9.08 9.97 -3.49
N TYR A 134 -7.76 10.14 -3.48
CA TYR A 134 -6.91 9.74 -2.35
C TYR A 134 -6.91 10.83 -1.26
N ARG A 135 -8.08 11.11 -0.69
CA ARG A 135 -8.29 12.22 0.27
C ARG A 135 -7.58 12.05 1.61
N ASN A 136 -7.17 10.83 1.95
CA ASN A 136 -6.43 10.50 3.18
C ASN A 136 -4.91 10.48 2.97
N SER A 137 -4.46 11.00 1.83
CA SER A 137 -3.05 11.22 1.56
C SER A 137 -2.51 12.36 2.43
N GLY A 138 -1.22 12.31 2.75
CA GLY A 138 -0.61 13.32 3.62
C GLY A 138 0.89 13.36 3.53
N ILE A 139 1.46 14.49 3.96
CA ILE A 139 2.89 14.75 3.92
C ILE A 139 3.46 14.57 5.33
N SER A 140 4.55 13.82 5.45
CA SER A 140 5.31 13.63 6.68
C SER A 140 6.69 14.27 6.55
N LEU A 141 7.10 14.99 7.58
CA LEU A 141 8.41 15.65 7.67
C LEU A 141 9.33 14.84 8.59
N GLY A 142 10.36 14.23 8.02
CA GLY A 142 11.36 13.45 8.73
C GLY A 142 12.43 14.32 9.40
N LYS A 143 13.08 13.77 10.43
CA LYS A 143 14.11 14.45 11.24
C LYS A 143 15.33 14.97 10.45
N SER A 144 15.53 14.50 9.22
CA SER A 144 16.65 14.86 8.33
C SER A 144 16.23 15.69 7.12
N GLY A 145 15.07 16.35 7.19
CA GLY A 145 14.54 17.14 6.07
C GLY A 145 13.85 16.32 4.99
N LYS A 146 13.65 15.00 5.23
CA LYS A 146 12.97 14.12 4.28
C LYS A 146 11.48 14.46 4.24
N ILE A 147 10.98 14.73 3.04
CA ILE A 147 9.56 15.01 2.81
C ILE A 147 8.97 13.78 2.14
N ILE A 148 8.08 13.08 2.85
CA ILE A 148 7.41 11.88 2.35
C ILE A 148 5.94 12.17 2.14
N LEU A 149 5.48 12.09 0.90
CA LEU A 149 4.07 12.00 0.58
C LEU A 149 3.62 10.54 0.67
N ALA A 150 2.58 10.26 1.44
CA ALA A 150 1.88 9.00 1.44
C ALA A 150 0.57 9.14 0.64
N VAL A 151 0.47 8.51 -0.52
CA VAL A 151 -0.76 8.43 -1.32
C VAL A 151 -1.55 7.21 -0.85
N ARG A 152 -2.76 7.42 -0.31
CA ARG A 152 -3.52 6.37 0.40
C ARG A 152 -5.02 6.45 0.14
N SER A 153 -5.65 5.27 0.04
CA SER A 153 -7.11 5.10 0.04
C SER A 153 -7.59 4.56 1.39
N THR A 154 -8.87 4.76 1.71
CA THR A 154 -9.57 4.19 2.87
C THR A 154 -10.55 3.10 2.50
N ALA A 155 -10.57 2.66 1.23
CA ALA A 155 -11.51 1.67 0.71
C ALA A 155 -11.27 0.21 1.19
N GLY A 156 -10.72 0.04 2.40
CA GLY A 156 -10.39 -1.28 2.96
C GLY A 156 -11.61 -2.15 3.28
N LEU A 157 -11.32 -3.41 3.62
CA LEU A 157 -12.23 -4.37 4.25
C LEU A 157 -11.44 -5.07 5.35
N GLU A 158 -12.03 -5.30 6.51
CA GLU A 158 -11.41 -6.07 7.59
C GLU A 158 -12.49 -6.85 8.32
N VAL A 159 -12.42 -8.19 8.26
CA VAL A 159 -13.44 -9.08 8.81
C VAL A 159 -12.77 -10.24 9.56
N PRO A 160 -12.99 -10.39 10.88
CA PRO A 160 -12.51 -11.55 11.61
C PRO A 160 -13.22 -12.81 11.12
N LEU A 161 -12.45 -13.84 10.79
CA LEU A 161 -12.96 -15.13 10.33
C LEU A 161 -12.83 -16.19 11.44
N VAL A 162 -11.68 -16.21 12.11
CA VAL A 162 -11.35 -17.19 13.16
C VAL A 162 -11.12 -16.46 14.47
N VAL A 163 -11.72 -16.97 15.54
CA VAL A 163 -11.53 -16.52 16.93
C VAL A 163 -11.53 -17.75 17.83
N ASP A 164 -10.64 -17.79 18.82
CA ASP A 164 -10.45 -18.92 19.72
C ASP A 164 -10.26 -20.25 18.96
N SER A 165 -9.50 -20.21 17.87
CA SER A 165 -9.26 -21.35 16.96
C SER A 165 -10.54 -21.98 16.37
N ARG A 166 -11.61 -21.18 16.23
CA ARG A 166 -12.86 -21.60 15.59
C ARG A 166 -13.23 -20.68 14.45
N LEU A 167 -13.58 -21.26 13.30
CA LEU A 167 -14.17 -20.51 12.18
C LEU A 167 -15.59 -20.07 12.55
N LEU A 168 -15.82 -18.75 12.62
CA LEU A 168 -17.08 -18.17 13.08
C LEU A 168 -18.11 -17.96 11.97
N VAL A 169 -17.70 -18.10 10.71
CA VAL A 169 -18.50 -17.73 9.54
C VAL A 169 -18.74 -18.94 8.64
N SER A 170 -19.89 -18.92 7.94
CA SER A 170 -20.22 -19.95 6.95
C SER A 170 -19.42 -19.78 5.66
N GLU A 171 -19.28 -20.86 4.89
CA GLU A 171 -18.66 -20.81 3.56
C GLU A 171 -19.38 -19.83 2.61
N GLN A 172 -20.72 -19.78 2.68
CA GLN A 172 -21.51 -18.82 1.90
C GLN A 172 -21.16 -17.36 2.26
N TYR A 173 -20.91 -17.07 3.53
CA TYR A 173 -20.47 -15.75 3.95
C TYR A 173 -19.07 -15.43 3.42
N ILE A 174 -18.16 -16.41 3.48
CA ILE A 174 -16.80 -16.28 2.94
C ILE A 174 -16.84 -15.99 1.43
N GLU A 175 -17.65 -16.71 0.66
CA GLU A 175 -17.85 -16.46 -0.78
C GLU A 175 -18.29 -15.01 -1.04
N ARG A 176 -19.24 -14.50 -0.25
CA ARG A 176 -19.67 -13.09 -0.34
C ARG A 176 -18.56 -12.11 0.01
N LEU A 177 -17.75 -12.38 1.04
CA LEU A 177 -16.61 -11.54 1.40
C LEU A 177 -15.55 -11.50 0.30
N VAL A 178 -15.28 -12.64 -0.35
CA VAL A 178 -14.36 -12.72 -1.50
C VAL A 178 -14.88 -11.87 -2.65
N GLY A 179 -16.18 -11.96 -2.97
CA GLY A 179 -16.81 -11.08 -3.97
C GLY A 179 -16.64 -9.60 -3.63
N MET A 180 -16.91 -9.19 -2.38
CA MET A 180 -16.72 -7.80 -1.93
C MET A 180 -15.26 -7.35 -2.00
N ALA A 181 -14.30 -8.23 -1.68
CA ALA A 181 -12.87 -7.93 -1.80
C ALA A 181 -12.45 -7.72 -3.27
N ASN A 182 -13.00 -8.51 -4.19
CA ASN A 182 -12.73 -8.39 -5.63
C ASN A 182 -13.36 -7.12 -6.23
N GLU A 183 -14.58 -6.76 -5.84
CA GLU A 183 -15.20 -5.48 -6.22
C GLU A 183 -14.36 -4.29 -5.76
N LYS A 184 -13.81 -4.37 -4.53
CA LYS A 184 -12.88 -3.37 -4.01
C LYS A 184 -11.55 -3.35 -4.76
N MET A 185 -10.99 -4.50 -5.11
CA MET A 185 -9.79 -4.60 -5.94
C MET A 185 -9.98 -3.93 -7.30
N SER A 186 -11.09 -4.23 -7.99
CA SER A 186 -11.43 -3.62 -9.27
C SER A 186 -11.57 -2.09 -9.17
N SER A 187 -12.33 -1.61 -8.18
CA SER A 187 -12.47 -0.17 -7.91
C SER A 187 -11.15 0.52 -7.61
N ASN A 188 -10.29 -0.16 -6.86
CA ASN A 188 -8.96 0.30 -6.51
C ASN A 188 -8.06 0.42 -7.76
N LEU A 189 -8.05 -0.58 -8.66
CA LEU A 189 -7.31 -0.53 -9.92
C LEU A 189 -7.80 0.61 -10.83
N MET A 190 -9.11 0.83 -10.93
CA MET A 190 -9.66 1.98 -11.66
C MET A 190 -9.16 3.32 -11.09
N GLN A 191 -9.08 3.43 -9.76
CA GLN A 191 -8.58 4.63 -9.10
C GLN A 191 -7.08 4.85 -9.33
N ILE A 192 -6.28 3.78 -9.35
CA ILE A 192 -4.86 3.82 -9.73
C ILE A 192 -4.70 4.33 -11.16
N SER A 193 -5.47 3.78 -12.12
CA SER A 193 -5.41 4.22 -13.51
C SER A 193 -5.74 5.70 -13.69
N LYS A 194 -6.76 6.19 -12.96
CA LYS A 194 -7.10 7.62 -12.95
C LYS A 194 -5.93 8.48 -12.44
N PHE A 195 -5.28 8.05 -11.36
CA PHE A 195 -4.13 8.76 -10.81
C PHE A 195 -2.92 8.74 -11.73
N GLN A 196 -2.62 7.61 -12.35
CA GLN A 196 -1.57 7.51 -13.37
C GLN A 196 -1.84 8.44 -14.56
N GLY A 197 -3.08 8.49 -15.05
CA GLY A 197 -3.45 9.40 -16.15
C GLY A 197 -3.22 10.88 -15.79
N LYS A 198 -3.60 11.30 -14.58
CA LYS A 198 -3.35 12.68 -14.12
C LYS A 198 -1.88 12.98 -13.88
N LEU A 199 -1.10 12.00 -13.45
CA LEU A 199 0.33 12.16 -13.29
C LEU A 199 1.05 12.24 -14.65
N ASP A 200 0.55 11.54 -15.67
CA ASP A 200 1.10 11.58 -17.03
C ASP A 200 0.84 12.94 -17.69
N GLU A 201 -0.36 13.52 -17.49
CA GLU A 201 -0.67 14.91 -17.85
C GLU A 201 0.33 15.88 -17.19
N PHE A 202 0.50 15.78 -15.87
CA PHE A 202 1.44 16.60 -15.10
C PHE A 202 2.89 16.46 -15.60
N ALA A 203 3.34 15.23 -15.90
CA ALA A 203 4.70 14.98 -16.36
C ALA A 203 4.98 15.61 -17.74
N LYS A 204 3.97 15.71 -18.61
CA LYS A 204 4.11 16.37 -19.91
C LYS A 204 4.23 17.89 -19.80
N GLU A 205 3.61 18.50 -18.79
CA GLU A 205 3.69 19.95 -18.54
C GLU A 205 5.05 20.39 -17.98
N GLN A 206 5.84 19.45 -17.45
CA GLN A 206 7.19 19.70 -16.90
C GLN A 206 8.32 19.52 -17.94
N ARG A 207 7.98 19.17 -19.19
CA ARG A 207 8.92 18.99 -20.31
C ARG A 207 8.88 20.19 -21.25
#